data_AF-A0A7X8EMG5-F1
#
_entry.id   AF-A0A7X8EMG5-F1
#
_cell.length_a   1.000
_cell.length_b   1.000
_cell.length_c   1.000
_cell.angle_alpha   90.00
_cell.angle_beta   90.00
_cell.angle_gamma   90.00
#
_symmetry.space_group_name_H-M   'P 1'
#
loop_
_entity.id
_entity.type
_entity.pdbx_description
1 polymer ?
#
loop_
_entity_poly.entity_id
_entity_poly.type
_entity_poly.pdbx_seq_one_letter_code
_entity_poly.pdbx_strand_id
1 'polypeptide(L)'
;MIPSLLAREIRRGVDDYLKTTFPVTSPYFGGVVEEFLAREAALAQGPYVSVGLPFSPGQRAGEFFPSVPLGYRPYLHQERAFARLAHPRGRSTVIATGTGSGKTECFLWPVLDYCLQRRGERGVKALFIYPMNALASDQAQRTARAIHNNPELRGRVTAGLYVGSDPEDRLDQPVKAMAPDRAIT
;
A
#
# COMPACT_ATOMS: atom_id res chain seq x y z
N MET A 1 23.37 -5.92 -12.70
CA MET A 1 23.61 -4.72 -11.87
C MET A 1 24.16 -5.19 -10.52
N ILE A 2 25.34 -4.73 -10.11
CA ILE A 2 25.98 -5.16 -8.86
C ILE A 2 25.69 -4.08 -7.80
N PRO A 3 24.86 -4.33 -6.78
CA PRO A 3 24.39 -3.31 -5.84
C PRO A 3 25.51 -2.55 -5.11
N SER A 4 26.63 -3.23 -4.82
CA SER A 4 27.79 -2.61 -4.20
C SER A 4 28.51 -1.60 -5.12
N LEU A 5 28.53 -1.85 -6.43
CA LEU A 5 29.07 -0.89 -7.41
C LEU A 5 28.15 0.31 -7.56
N LEU A 6 26.84 0.09 -7.67
CA LEU A 6 25.86 1.16 -7.77
C LEU A 6 25.88 2.07 -6.53
N ALA A 7 25.98 1.50 -5.32
CA ALA A 7 26.09 2.28 -4.09
C ALA A 7 27.35 3.17 -4.08
N ARG A 8 28.47 2.67 -4.61
CA ARG A 8 29.70 3.46 -4.79
C ARG A 8 29.52 4.59 -5.79
N GLU A 9 28.88 4.32 -6.92
CA GLU A 9 28.61 5.34 -7.95
C GLU A 9 27.69 6.44 -7.43
N ILE A 10 26.59 6.08 -6.75
CA ILE A 10 25.67 7.05 -6.14
C ILE A 10 26.41 7.90 -5.11
N ARG A 11 27.18 7.26 -4.22
CA ARG A 11 27.97 8.00 -3.21
C ARG A 11 28.91 8.99 -3.88
N ARG A 12 29.67 8.56 -4.89
CA ARG A 12 30.61 9.42 -5.60
C ARG A 12 29.91 10.58 -6.31
N GLY A 13 28.78 10.31 -6.96
CA GLY A 13 27.98 11.34 -7.61
C GLY A 13 27.45 12.39 -6.63
N VAL A 14 26.98 11.97 -5.45
CA VAL A 14 26.52 12.90 -4.42
C VAL A 14 27.69 13.69 -3.81
N ASP A 15 28.83 13.04 -3.55
CA ASP A 15 30.06 13.71 -3.07
C ASP A 15 30.50 14.82 -4.07
N ASP A 16 30.56 14.49 -5.36
CA ASP A 16 30.97 15.43 -6.42
C ASP A 16 29.94 16.56 -6.59
N TYR A 17 28.65 16.24 -6.48
CA TYR A 17 27.57 17.24 -6.52
C TYR A 17 27.66 18.22 -5.36
N LEU A 18 27.89 17.75 -4.13
CA LEU A 18 27.98 18.62 -2.95
C LEU A 18 29.21 19.51 -3.01
N LYS A 19 30.36 18.99 -3.47
CA LYS A 19 31.58 19.80 -3.66
C LYS A 19 31.40 20.90 -4.69
N THR A 20 30.68 20.62 -5.78
CA THR A 20 30.49 21.59 -6.87
C THR A 20 29.37 22.60 -6.59
N THR A 21 28.33 22.20 -5.87
CA THR A 21 27.17 23.05 -5.56
C THR A 21 27.41 23.99 -4.39
N PHE A 22 28.26 23.60 -3.43
CA PHE A 22 28.53 24.37 -2.22
C PHE A 22 30.00 24.80 -2.11
N PRO A 23 30.50 25.66 -3.01
CA PRO A 23 31.86 26.17 -2.93
C PRO A 23 32.02 27.07 -1.70
N VAL A 24 32.98 26.76 -0.83
CA VAL A 24 33.27 27.60 0.34
C VAL A 24 34.19 28.74 -0.07
N THR A 25 33.67 29.96 -0.05
CA THR A 25 34.39 31.18 -0.47
C THR A 25 35.11 31.89 0.68
N SER A 26 34.80 31.52 1.93
CA SER A 26 35.43 32.09 3.12
C SER A 26 36.72 31.34 3.47
N PRO A 27 37.87 32.03 3.61
CA PRO A 27 39.13 31.40 3.99
C PRO A 27 39.08 30.67 5.34
N TYR A 28 38.22 31.10 6.26
CA TYR A 28 38.07 30.51 7.59
C TYR A 28 37.33 29.16 7.60
N PHE A 29 36.58 28.85 6.54
CA PHE A 29 35.78 27.63 6.42
C PHE A 29 36.26 26.75 5.27
N GLY A 30 37.43 27.05 4.68
CA GLY A 30 38.02 26.25 3.63
C GLY A 30 38.19 24.79 4.07
N GLY A 31 37.81 23.85 3.21
CA GLY A 31 37.94 22.42 3.49
C GLY A 31 36.85 21.80 4.35
N VAL A 32 35.91 22.58 4.91
CA VAL A 32 34.87 22.05 5.82
C VAL A 32 33.96 21.02 5.13
N VAL A 33 33.62 21.23 3.87
CA VAL A 33 32.79 20.29 3.09
C VAL A 33 33.58 19.02 2.80
N GLU A 34 34.85 19.15 2.41
CA GLU A 34 35.75 18.02 2.15
C GLU A 34 35.98 17.19 3.41
N GLU A 35 36.22 17.84 4.55
CA GLU A 35 36.38 17.19 5.85
C GLU A 35 35.09 16.47 6.28
N PHE A 36 33.93 17.09 6.09
CA PHE A 36 32.65 16.45 6.37
C PHE A 36 32.45 15.19 5.51
N LEU A 37 32.69 15.28 4.20
CA LEU A 37 32.52 14.15 3.27
C LEU A 37 33.57 13.05 3.47
N ALA A 38 34.75 13.39 4.00
CA ALA A 38 35.79 12.43 4.34
C ALA A 38 35.46 11.61 5.60
N ARG A 39 34.60 12.11 6.49
CA ARG A 39 34.19 11.38 7.70
C ARG A 39 33.37 10.15 7.32
N GLU A 40 33.74 9.01 7.91
CA GLU A 40 33.00 7.77 7.72
C GLU A 40 31.54 7.95 8.15
N ALA A 41 30.62 7.44 7.33
CA ALA A 41 29.19 7.48 7.59
C ALA A 41 28.54 8.88 7.66
N ALA A 42 29.26 9.96 7.30
CA ALA A 42 28.73 11.33 7.37
C ALA A 42 27.62 11.61 6.35
N LEU A 43 27.80 11.16 5.10
CA LEU A 43 26.81 11.30 4.04
C LEU A 43 25.98 10.02 3.86
N ALA A 44 26.64 8.86 3.89
CA ALA A 44 26.03 7.58 3.61
C ALA A 44 26.57 6.52 4.57
N GLN A 45 25.66 5.78 5.19
CA GLN A 45 25.99 4.72 6.14
C GLN A 45 26.34 3.36 5.48
N GLY A 46 26.49 3.36 4.14
CA GLY A 46 26.81 2.19 3.33
C GLY A 46 25.57 1.48 2.75
N PRO A 47 25.78 0.47 1.87
CA PRO A 47 24.69 -0.34 1.36
C PRO A 47 24.21 -1.32 2.43
N TYR A 48 22.94 -1.24 2.81
CA TYR A 48 22.31 -2.22 3.69
C TYR A 48 21.64 -3.31 2.87
N VAL A 49 21.92 -4.57 3.22
CA VAL A 49 21.12 -5.71 2.76
C VAL A 49 20.07 -5.96 3.81
N SER A 50 18.83 -5.56 3.51
CA SER A 50 17.68 -5.91 4.33
C SER A 50 17.13 -7.26 3.88
N VAL A 51 17.20 -8.27 4.75
CA VAL A 51 16.54 -9.56 4.54
C VAL A 51 15.30 -9.58 5.41
N GLY A 52 14.13 -9.38 4.79
CA GLY A 52 12.86 -9.60 5.45
C GLY A 52 12.63 -11.09 5.66
N LEU A 53 12.40 -11.52 6.89
CA LEU A 53 11.87 -12.86 7.13
C LEU A 53 10.46 -12.95 6.53
N PRO A 54 10.10 -14.06 5.85
CA PRO A 54 8.76 -14.24 5.34
C PRO A 54 7.76 -14.24 6.51
N PHE A 55 6.58 -13.64 6.29
CA PHE A 55 5.52 -13.69 7.29
C PHE A 55 5.09 -15.14 7.52
N SER A 56 4.72 -15.47 8.76
CA SER A 56 4.28 -16.83 9.10
C SER A 56 3.07 -17.21 8.23
N PRO A 57 3.13 -18.35 7.52
CA PRO A 57 2.02 -18.81 6.70
C PRO A 57 0.80 -19.11 7.57
N GLY A 58 -0.38 -18.98 6.98
CA GLY A 58 -1.63 -19.37 7.63
C GLY A 58 -1.64 -20.86 8.02
N GLN A 59 -2.25 -21.15 9.16
CA GLN A 59 -2.31 -22.50 9.73
C GLN A 59 -3.55 -23.27 9.28
N ARG A 60 -4.61 -22.58 8.86
CA ARG A 60 -5.86 -23.25 8.48
C ARG A 60 -5.83 -23.67 7.02
N ALA A 61 -6.18 -24.93 6.78
CA ALA A 61 -6.55 -25.42 5.46
C ALA A 61 -8.04 -25.14 5.25
N GLY A 62 -8.39 -24.30 4.27
CA GLY A 62 -9.79 -24.03 3.90
C GLY A 62 -10.06 -22.59 3.48
N GLU A 63 -11.23 -22.36 2.90
CA GLU A 63 -11.70 -21.04 2.51
C GLU A 63 -12.31 -20.31 3.70
N PHE A 64 -11.79 -19.13 4.02
CA PHE A 64 -12.35 -18.27 5.08
C PHE A 64 -13.69 -17.64 4.69
N PHE A 65 -13.87 -17.41 3.39
CA PHE A 65 -15.06 -16.81 2.79
C PHE A 65 -15.52 -17.69 1.63
N PRO A 66 -16.39 -18.68 1.86
CA PRO A 66 -16.81 -19.63 0.81
C PRO A 66 -17.45 -18.95 -0.42
N SER A 67 -18.05 -17.77 -0.23
CA SER A 67 -18.67 -17.00 -1.31
C SER A 67 -17.71 -16.01 -1.99
N VAL A 68 -16.48 -15.88 -1.49
CA VAL A 68 -15.46 -14.95 -2.00
C VAL A 68 -14.10 -15.65 -1.96
N PRO A 69 -13.78 -16.51 -2.94
CA PRO A 69 -12.52 -17.24 -2.95
C PRO A 69 -11.33 -16.28 -2.98
N LEU A 70 -10.37 -16.48 -2.09
CA LEU A 70 -9.22 -15.59 -1.91
C LEU A 70 -8.22 -15.69 -3.07
N GLY A 71 -8.05 -16.88 -3.66
CA GLY A 71 -7.07 -17.13 -4.74
C GLY A 71 -5.61 -17.18 -4.27
N TYR A 72 -5.34 -17.10 -2.97
CA TYR A 72 -4.01 -17.24 -2.37
C TYR A 72 -4.12 -17.82 -0.95
N ARG A 73 -3.00 -18.33 -0.42
CA ARG A 73 -2.91 -18.77 0.98
C ARG A 73 -2.61 -17.56 1.88
N PRO A 74 -3.49 -17.20 2.83
CA PRO A 74 -3.26 -16.06 3.70
C PRO A 74 -2.13 -16.29 4.69
N TYR A 75 -1.52 -15.20 5.16
CA TYR A 75 -0.60 -15.23 6.30
C TYR A 75 -1.35 -15.37 7.63
N LEU A 76 -0.65 -15.81 8.67
CA LEU A 76 -1.24 -16.05 10.00
C LEU A 76 -1.92 -14.80 10.58
N HIS A 77 -1.36 -13.59 10.37
CA HIS A 77 -2.00 -12.35 10.83
C HIS A 77 -3.27 -12.02 10.06
N GLN A 78 -3.34 -12.35 8.76
CA GLN A 78 -4.54 -12.21 7.95
C GLN A 78 -5.63 -13.18 8.42
N GLU A 79 -5.29 -14.46 8.67
CA GLU A 79 -6.24 -15.44 9.21
C GLU A 79 -6.82 -14.99 10.55
N ARG A 80 -5.97 -14.47 11.44
CA ARG A 80 -6.38 -13.92 12.74
C ARG A 80 -7.31 -12.72 12.56
N ALA A 81 -7.05 -11.86 11.58
CA ALA A 81 -7.94 -10.75 11.25
C ALA A 81 -9.28 -11.25 10.71
N PHE A 82 -9.28 -12.23 9.79
CA PHE A 82 -10.50 -12.84 9.23
C PHE A 82 -11.37 -13.43 10.33
N ALA A 83 -10.80 -14.21 11.25
CA ALA A 83 -11.54 -14.81 12.37
C ALA A 83 -12.14 -13.78 13.34
N ARG A 84 -11.68 -12.53 13.32
CA ARG A 84 -12.24 -11.44 14.13
C ARG A 84 -13.23 -10.59 13.35
N LEU A 85 -12.99 -10.34 12.08
CA LEU A 85 -13.76 -9.41 11.25
C LEU A 85 -14.92 -10.08 10.51
N ALA A 86 -14.87 -11.39 10.29
CA ALA A 86 -15.90 -12.12 9.56
C ALA A 86 -17.29 -11.97 10.21
N HIS A 87 -18.29 -11.81 9.36
CA HIS A 87 -19.71 -11.80 9.72
C HIS A 87 -20.13 -13.20 10.25
N PRO A 88 -21.12 -13.32 11.16
CA PRO A 88 -21.95 -12.29 11.78
C PRO A 88 -21.34 -11.61 13.02
N ARG A 89 -20.24 -12.15 13.57
CA ARG A 89 -19.69 -11.72 14.86
C ARG A 89 -18.48 -10.80 14.69
N GLY A 90 -18.54 -9.88 13.74
CA GLY A 90 -17.45 -8.93 13.47
C GLY A 90 -17.08 -8.15 14.73
N ARG A 91 -15.79 -8.13 15.07
CA ARG A 91 -15.22 -7.42 16.23
C ARG A 91 -14.28 -6.32 15.77
N SER A 92 -14.35 -5.16 16.42
CA SER A 92 -13.36 -4.09 16.25
C SER A 92 -11.95 -4.65 16.39
N THR A 93 -11.10 -4.40 15.40
CA THR A 93 -9.79 -5.04 15.28
C THR A 93 -8.76 -4.03 14.81
N VAL A 94 -7.67 -3.91 15.56
CA VAL A 94 -6.47 -3.17 15.16
C VAL A 94 -5.48 -4.17 14.57
N ILE A 95 -4.99 -3.90 13.36
CA ILE A 95 -4.01 -4.75 12.66
C ILE A 95 -2.65 -4.06 12.75
N ALA A 96 -1.82 -4.52 13.69
CA ALA A 96 -0.49 -3.99 13.93
C ALA A 96 0.58 -4.88 13.27
N THR A 97 0.86 -4.64 11.99
CA THR A 97 1.89 -5.37 11.22
C THR A 97 2.74 -4.41 10.38
N GLY A 98 3.95 -4.86 10.01
CA GLY A 98 4.90 -4.06 9.21
C GLY A 98 4.37 -3.66 7.83
N THR A 99 5.00 -2.68 7.20
CA THR A 99 4.73 -2.28 5.81
C THR A 99 4.92 -3.46 4.86
N GLY A 100 4.11 -3.55 3.80
CA GLY A 100 4.19 -4.66 2.84
C GLY A 100 3.66 -6.02 3.33
N SER A 101 3.18 -6.13 4.58
CA SER A 101 2.66 -7.39 5.13
C SER A 101 1.29 -7.84 4.60
N GLY A 102 0.70 -7.10 3.67
CA GLY A 102 -0.67 -7.35 3.21
C GLY A 102 -1.73 -7.00 4.27
N LYS A 103 -1.62 -5.79 4.85
CA LYS A 103 -2.61 -5.24 5.79
C LYS A 103 -3.97 -5.03 5.13
N THR A 104 -3.99 -4.59 3.87
CA THR A 104 -5.22 -4.35 3.12
C THR A 104 -6.09 -5.60 3.05
N GLU A 105 -5.45 -6.73 2.78
CA GLU A 105 -6.08 -8.04 2.64
C GLU A 105 -6.81 -8.44 3.91
N CYS A 106 -6.27 -8.10 5.09
CA CYS A 106 -6.85 -8.44 6.39
C CYS A 106 -8.29 -7.93 6.55
N PHE A 107 -8.62 -6.76 5.98
CA PHE A 107 -9.96 -6.16 6.10
C PHE A 107 -10.74 -6.17 4.79
N LEU A 108 -10.08 -6.19 3.63
CA LEU A 108 -10.74 -6.12 2.32
C LEU A 108 -11.69 -7.31 2.11
N TRP A 109 -11.20 -8.53 2.30
CA TRP A 109 -11.98 -9.75 2.05
C TRP A 109 -13.18 -9.92 2.99
N PRO A 110 -13.04 -9.73 4.32
CA PRO A 110 -14.22 -9.71 5.20
C PRO A 110 -15.28 -8.69 4.78
N VAL A 111 -14.86 -7.50 4.32
CA VAL A 111 -15.79 -6.46 3.89
C VAL A 111 -16.49 -6.83 2.59
N LEU A 112 -15.77 -7.39 1.61
CA LEU A 112 -16.38 -7.83 0.36
C LEU A 112 -17.36 -8.98 0.56
N ASP A 113 -17.03 -9.95 1.42
CA ASP A 113 -17.95 -11.02 1.84
C ASP A 113 -19.20 -10.46 2.51
N TYR A 114 -19.04 -9.52 3.45
CA TYR A 114 -20.15 -8.83 4.10
C TYR A 114 -21.07 -8.10 3.10
N CYS A 115 -20.48 -7.39 2.13
CA CYS A 115 -21.22 -6.71 1.07
C CYS A 115 -21.99 -7.71 0.18
N LEU A 116 -21.36 -8.83 -0.20
CA LEU A 116 -21.98 -9.84 -1.05
C LEU A 116 -23.17 -10.52 -0.38
N GLN A 117 -23.07 -10.81 0.92
CA GLN A 117 -24.18 -11.34 1.72
C GLN A 117 -25.39 -10.38 1.76
N ARG A 118 -25.16 -9.07 1.55
CA ARG A 118 -26.17 -8.00 1.59
C ARG A 118 -26.47 -7.36 0.24
N ARG A 119 -26.09 -8.01 -0.87
CA ARG A 119 -26.28 -7.50 -2.24
C ARG A 119 -27.74 -7.15 -2.61
N GLY A 120 -28.73 -7.68 -1.88
CA GLY A 120 -30.15 -7.35 -2.08
C GLY A 120 -30.63 -6.10 -1.32
N GLU A 121 -29.82 -5.57 -0.41
CA GLU A 121 -30.17 -4.42 0.40
C GLU A 121 -29.62 -3.14 -0.23
N ARG A 122 -30.44 -2.10 -0.38
CA ARG A 122 -29.99 -0.81 -0.95
C ARG A 122 -29.03 -0.06 0.01
N GLY A 123 -28.18 0.79 -0.55
CA GLY A 123 -27.29 1.69 0.20
C GLY A 123 -25.86 1.20 0.40
N VAL A 124 -25.01 2.07 0.94
CA VAL A 124 -23.58 1.79 1.22
C VAL A 124 -23.46 0.80 2.38
N LYS A 125 -22.65 -0.27 2.20
CA LYS A 125 -22.49 -1.35 3.18
C LYS A 125 -21.22 -1.24 4.02
N ALA A 126 -20.19 -0.59 3.49
CA ALA A 126 -18.92 -0.39 4.16
C ALA A 126 -18.26 0.89 3.65
N LEU A 127 -17.41 1.48 4.50
CA LEU A 127 -16.61 2.65 4.18
C LEU A 127 -15.13 2.31 4.41
N PHE A 128 -14.30 2.64 3.44
CA PHE A 128 -12.86 2.69 3.61
C PHE A 128 -12.43 4.15 3.73
N ILE A 129 -11.74 4.48 4.82
CA ILE A 129 -11.28 5.83 5.09
C ILE A 129 -9.76 5.82 5.04
N TYR A 130 -9.20 6.69 4.20
CA TYR A 130 -7.77 6.85 4.03
C TYR A 130 -7.36 8.29 4.37
N PRO A 131 -6.17 8.49 4.94
CA PRO A 131 -5.71 9.83 5.35
C PRO A 131 -5.34 10.75 4.17
N MET A 132 -5.20 10.21 2.95
CA MET A 132 -4.75 10.96 1.77
C MET A 132 -5.51 10.52 0.52
N ASN A 133 -5.86 11.49 -0.33
CA ASN A 133 -6.57 11.24 -1.60
C ASN A 133 -5.80 10.28 -2.51
N ALA A 134 -4.48 10.45 -2.66
CA ALA A 134 -3.66 9.55 -3.47
C ALA A 134 -3.75 8.09 -2.99
N LEU A 135 -3.68 7.88 -1.67
CA LEU A 135 -3.83 6.54 -1.10
C LEU A 135 -5.25 6.00 -1.30
N ALA A 136 -6.28 6.84 -1.19
CA ALA A 136 -7.66 6.46 -1.46
C ALA A 136 -7.85 6.00 -2.91
N SER A 137 -7.29 6.75 -3.87
CA SER A 137 -7.33 6.41 -5.30
C SER A 137 -6.66 5.06 -5.60
N ASP A 138 -5.45 4.84 -5.07
CA ASP A 138 -4.71 3.59 -5.23
C ASP A 138 -5.49 2.40 -4.66
N GLN A 139 -6.05 2.55 -3.46
CA GLN A 139 -6.83 1.48 -2.83
C GLN A 139 -8.20 1.27 -3.52
N ALA A 140 -8.78 2.31 -4.10
CA ALA A 140 -10.02 2.19 -4.88
C ALA A 140 -9.80 1.40 -6.18
N GLN A 141 -8.73 1.70 -6.93
CA GLN A 141 -8.33 0.91 -8.11
C GLN A 141 -8.07 -0.55 -7.72
N ARG A 142 -7.34 -0.77 -6.62
CA ARG A 142 -7.07 -2.13 -6.11
C ARG A 142 -8.35 -2.88 -5.74
N THR A 143 -9.30 -2.20 -5.10
CA THR A 143 -10.60 -2.77 -4.72
C THR A 143 -11.44 -3.11 -5.96
N ALA A 144 -11.47 -2.23 -6.95
CA ALA A 144 -12.15 -2.49 -8.23
C ALA A 144 -11.59 -3.74 -8.92
N ARG A 145 -10.26 -3.89 -8.97
CA ARG A 145 -9.59 -5.09 -9.50
C ARG A 145 -9.95 -6.36 -8.73
N ALA A 146 -9.95 -6.29 -7.40
CA ALA A 146 -10.31 -7.44 -6.55
C ALA A 146 -11.76 -7.90 -6.81
N ILE A 147 -12.69 -6.95 -6.96
CA ILE A 147 -14.09 -7.24 -7.30
C ILE A 147 -14.21 -7.79 -8.73
N HIS A 148 -13.53 -7.19 -9.69
CA HIS A 148 -13.63 -7.58 -11.10
C HIS A 148 -13.06 -8.97 -11.38
N ASN A 149 -11.95 -9.31 -10.73
CA ASN A 149 -11.25 -10.58 -10.91
C ASN A 149 -11.90 -11.73 -10.16
N ASN A 150 -12.84 -11.46 -9.25
CA ASN A 150 -13.59 -12.48 -8.53
C ASN A 150 -14.98 -12.66 -9.17
N PRO A 151 -15.27 -13.80 -9.83
CA PRO A 151 -16.55 -14.03 -10.50
C PRO A 151 -17.78 -13.91 -9.59
N GLU A 152 -17.62 -14.23 -8.30
CA GLU A 152 -18.73 -14.15 -7.34
C GLU A 152 -19.05 -12.72 -6.91
N LEU A 153 -18.08 -11.82 -6.98
CA LEU A 153 -18.25 -10.40 -6.65
C LEU A 153 -18.63 -9.55 -7.88
N ARG A 154 -18.11 -9.90 -9.05
CA ARG A 154 -18.27 -9.13 -10.29
C ARG A 154 -19.75 -8.94 -10.63
N GLY A 155 -20.17 -7.69 -10.74
CA GLY A 155 -21.55 -7.31 -11.04
C GLY A 155 -22.53 -7.43 -9.85
N ARG A 156 -22.08 -7.92 -8.69
CA ARG A 156 -22.89 -8.06 -7.47
C ARG A 156 -22.47 -7.09 -6.37
N VAL A 157 -21.20 -6.68 -6.37
CA VAL A 157 -20.64 -5.67 -5.46
C VAL A 157 -20.02 -4.56 -6.31
N THR A 158 -20.15 -3.31 -5.87
CA THR A 158 -19.53 -2.14 -6.50
C THR A 158 -18.75 -1.34 -5.46
N ALA A 159 -17.72 -0.63 -5.92
CA ALA A 159 -16.94 0.29 -5.11
C ALA A 159 -16.98 1.69 -5.73
N GLY A 160 -17.08 2.70 -4.87
CA GLY A 160 -16.99 4.11 -5.23
C GLY A 160 -15.83 4.79 -4.49
N LEU A 161 -15.25 5.79 -5.13
CA LEU A 161 -14.25 6.68 -4.56
C LEU A 161 -14.89 8.06 -4.40
N TYR A 162 -14.88 8.55 -3.17
CA TYR A 162 -15.29 9.91 -2.86
C TYR A 162 -14.09 10.65 -2.29
N VAL A 163 -13.52 11.55 -3.10
CA VAL A 163 -12.46 12.48 -2.70
C VAL A 163 -12.99 13.89 -2.95
N GLY A 164 -12.82 14.78 -1.97
CA GLY A 164 -13.11 16.19 -2.15
C GLY A 164 -12.08 16.78 -3.09
N SER A 165 -12.37 16.82 -4.38
CA SER A 165 -11.60 17.55 -5.37
C SER A 165 -12.37 18.80 -5.78
N ASP A 166 -11.65 19.89 -6.04
CA ASP A 166 -12.22 21.08 -6.67
C ASP A 166 -12.89 20.69 -8.00
N PRO A 167 -13.93 21.41 -8.45
CA PRO A 167 -14.64 21.11 -9.70
C PRO A 167 -13.73 21.02 -10.94
N GLU A 168 -12.56 21.64 -10.91
CA GLU A 168 -11.54 21.66 -11.96
C GLU A 168 -10.59 20.44 -11.91
N ASP A 169 -10.44 19.79 -10.76
CA ASP A 169 -9.60 18.59 -10.55
C ASP A 169 -10.37 17.27 -10.79
N ARG A 170 -11.59 17.37 -11.33
CA ARG A 170 -12.34 16.20 -11.79
C ARG A 170 -11.48 15.49 -12.81
N LEU A 171 -10.99 14.29 -12.46
CA LEU A 171 -10.47 13.29 -13.40
C LEU A 171 -11.24 13.44 -14.71
N ASP A 172 -10.53 13.67 -15.82
CA ASP A 172 -11.05 14.18 -17.11
C ASP A 172 -12.36 13.52 -17.61
N GLN A 173 -12.75 12.35 -17.08
CA GLN A 173 -14.10 11.81 -17.19
C GLN A 173 -14.52 11.08 -15.90
N PRO A 174 -15.65 11.47 -15.25
CA PRO A 174 -16.20 10.75 -14.10
C PRO A 174 -16.70 9.36 -14.53
N VAL A 175 -16.36 8.35 -13.72
CA VAL A 175 -16.69 6.95 -14.00
C VAL A 175 -18.04 6.60 -13.39
N LYS A 176 -19.09 6.55 -14.23
CA LYS A 176 -20.47 6.25 -13.79
C LYS A 176 -20.71 4.78 -13.43
N ALA A 177 -19.86 3.89 -13.93
CA ALA A 177 -19.95 2.45 -13.68
C ALA A 177 -18.55 1.87 -13.44
N MET A 178 -18.42 1.03 -12.42
CA MET A 178 -17.13 0.44 -12.04
C MET A 178 -16.52 -0.34 -13.20
N ALA A 179 -15.28 -0.01 -13.55
CA ALA A 179 -14.48 -0.67 -14.58
C ALA A 179 -13.52 -1.68 -13.90
N PRO A 180 -12.77 -2.51 -14.67
CA PRO A 180 -11.84 -3.49 -14.09
C PRO A 180 -10.83 -2.89 -13.11
N ASP A 181 -10.40 -1.65 -13.34
CA ASP A 181 -9.36 -0.98 -12.57
C ASP A 181 -9.74 0.45 -12.16
N ARG A 182 -11.03 0.81 -12.27
CA ARG A 182 -11.53 2.12 -11.83
C ARG A 182 -12.81 1.97 -11.01
N ALA A 183 -12.80 2.54 -9.81
CA ALA A 183 -13.99 2.68 -8.99
C ALA A 183 -14.93 3.75 -9.56
N ILE A 184 -16.18 3.76 -9.11
CA ILE A 184 -17.16 4.79 -9.43
C ILE A 184 -16.72 6.11 -8.80
N THR A 185 -16.79 7.23 -9.51
CA THR A 185 -16.39 8.58 -9.02
C THR A 185 -17.47 9.60 -9.31
#